data_AF-A0A7K0EHA7-F1
#
_entry.id   AF-A0A7K0EHA7-F1
#
_cell.length_a   1.000
_cell.length_b   1.000
_cell.length_c   1.000
_cell.angle_alpha   90.00
_cell.angle_beta   90.00
_cell.angle_gamma   90.00
#
_symmetry.space_group_name_H-M   'P 1'
#
loop_
_entity.id
_entity.type
_entity.pdbx_description
1 polymer ?
#
loop_
_entity_poly.entity_id
_entity_poly.type
_entity_poly.pdbx_seq_one_letter_code
_entity_poly.pdbx_strand_id
1 'polypeptide(L)'
;MEATHYQEIYQVVGSKISEIRREKKMSQLDLAAIVGLSRASIVNIEKGRQHPPLHLVWQLSDALDVDLFDLLPTKYEMMGRPVSNLLNKVDVAGSKESANKLAEFINIHYNLNNDKS
;
A
#
# COMPACT_ATOMS: atom_id res chain seq x y z
N MET A 1 -20.79 -11.02 -12.81
CA MET A 1 -20.06 -10.95 -11.53
C MET A 1 -18.59 -10.92 -11.90
N GLU A 2 -17.90 -9.79 -11.68
CA GLU A 2 -16.48 -9.69 -12.00
C GLU A 2 -15.71 -10.77 -11.24
N ALA A 3 -14.82 -11.47 -11.94
CA ALA A 3 -13.95 -12.45 -11.34
C ALA A 3 -13.10 -11.75 -10.28
N THR A 4 -13.30 -12.13 -9.02
CA THR A 4 -12.49 -11.68 -7.89
C THR A 4 -11.08 -12.22 -8.09
N HIS A 5 -10.20 -11.50 -8.78
CA HIS A 5 -8.83 -11.96 -8.98
C HIS A 5 -8.04 -11.67 -7.71
N TYR A 6 -8.22 -12.51 -6.67
CA TYR A 6 -7.50 -12.41 -5.39
C TYR A 6 -5.99 -12.25 -5.57
N GLN A 7 -5.45 -12.74 -6.68
CA GLN A 7 -4.06 -12.58 -7.08
C GLN A 7 -3.61 -11.10 -7.16
N GLU A 8 -4.46 -10.18 -7.60
CA GLU A 8 -4.15 -8.74 -7.64
C GLU A 8 -4.00 -8.16 -6.24
N ILE A 9 -4.86 -8.58 -5.30
CA ILE A 9 -4.76 -8.18 -3.89
C ILE A 9 -3.39 -8.59 -3.34
N TYR A 10 -2.99 -9.85 -3.53
CA TYR A 10 -1.70 -10.32 -3.02
C TYR A 10 -0.51 -9.69 -3.73
N GLN A 11 -0.61 -9.31 -5.01
CA GLN A 11 0.42 -8.55 -5.69
C GLN A 11 0.61 -7.15 -5.09
N VAL A 12 -0.49 -6.44 -4.80
CA VAL A 12 -0.42 -5.11 -4.19
C VAL A 12 0.09 -5.19 -2.75
N VAL A 13 -0.41 -6.12 -1.95
CA VAL A 13 0.10 -6.37 -0.59
C VAL A 13 1.60 -6.66 -0.62
N GLY A 14 2.03 -7.59 -1.48
CA GLY A 14 3.44 -7.93 -1.65
C GLY A 14 4.31 -6.75 -2.06
N SER A 15 3.81 -5.91 -2.97
CA SER A 15 4.51 -4.70 -3.42
C SER A 15 4.69 -3.69 -2.29
N LYS A 16 3.64 -3.41 -1.52
CA LYS A 16 3.67 -2.48 -0.36
C LYS A 16 4.67 -2.95 0.70
N ILE A 17 4.64 -4.25 1.05
CA ILE A 17 5.62 -4.86 1.96
C ILE A 17 7.05 -4.65 1.45
N SER A 18 7.28 -4.93 0.16
CA SER A 18 8.62 -4.80 -0.44
C SER A 18 9.12 -3.35 -0.45
N GLU A 19 8.23 -2.40 -0.71
CA GLU A 19 8.52 -0.96 -0.70
C GLU A 19 8.91 -0.46 0.68
N ILE A 20 8.04 -0.65 1.67
CA ILE A 20 8.27 -0.23 3.05
C ILE A 20 9.55 -0.88 3.61
N ARG A 21 9.76 -2.17 3.33
CA ARG A 21 11.00 -2.87 3.75
C ARG A 21 12.25 -2.17 3.19
N ARG A 22 12.23 -1.76 1.92
CA ARG A 22 13.38 -1.07 1.28
C ARG A 22 13.58 0.32 1.86
N GLU A 23 12.51 1.06 2.15
CA GLU A 23 12.59 2.37 2.81
C GLU A 23 13.24 2.26 4.20
N LYS A 24 12.92 1.20 4.93
CA LYS A 24 13.55 0.86 6.22
C LYS A 24 14.95 0.23 6.09
N LYS A 25 15.50 0.15 4.87
CA LYS A 25 16.83 -0.41 4.56
C LYS A 25 17.03 -1.85 5.05
N MET A 26 15.95 -2.61 5.19
CA MET A 26 15.98 -4.00 5.60
C MET A 26 16.15 -4.91 4.39
N SER A 27 16.96 -5.96 4.49
CA SER A 27 16.98 -7.02 3.49
C SER A 27 15.80 -7.98 3.68
N GLN A 28 15.49 -8.80 2.66
CA GLN A 28 14.48 -9.86 2.79
C GLN A 28 14.86 -10.91 3.85
N LEU A 29 16.17 -11.08 4.11
CA LEU A 29 16.65 -11.99 5.16
C LEU A 29 16.38 -11.39 6.55
N ASP A 30 16.56 -10.08 6.71
CA ASP A 30 16.32 -9.39 7.99
C ASP A 30 14.83 -9.47 8.37
N LEU A 31 13.94 -9.14 7.42
CA LEU A 31 12.50 -9.25 7.65
C LEU A 31 12.10 -10.71 7.96
N ALA A 32 12.65 -11.67 7.22
CA ALA A 32 12.40 -13.09 7.46
C ALA A 32 12.80 -13.53 8.87
N ALA A 33 13.94 -13.06 9.37
CA ALA A 33 14.42 -13.35 10.72
C ALA A 33 13.49 -12.79 11.80
N ILE A 34 12.95 -11.59 11.61
CA ILE A 34 12.04 -10.94 12.57
C ILE A 34 10.70 -11.69 12.66
N VAL A 35 10.10 -12.08 11.54
CA VAL A 35 8.79 -12.75 11.51
C VAL A 35 8.87 -14.28 11.59
N GLY A 36 10.07 -14.85 11.77
CA GLY A 36 10.26 -16.29 11.89
C GLY A 36 9.96 -17.07 10.61
N LEU A 37 10.23 -16.48 9.43
CA LEU A 37 10.04 -17.11 8.13
C LEU A 37 11.37 -17.41 7.44
N SER A 38 11.28 -18.17 6.33
CA SER A 38 12.40 -18.27 5.40
C SER A 38 12.49 -17.02 4.51
N ARG A 39 13.71 -16.69 4.06
CA ARG A 39 13.92 -15.63 3.04
C ARG A 39 13.10 -15.90 1.78
N ALA A 40 12.97 -17.17 1.36
CA ALA A 40 12.19 -17.56 0.19
C ALA A 40 10.69 -17.26 0.36
N SER A 41 10.14 -17.45 1.58
CA SER A 41 8.76 -17.08 1.90
C SER A 41 8.55 -15.58 1.77
N ILE A 42 9.46 -14.76 2.31
CA ILE A 42 9.40 -13.29 2.12
C ILE A 42 9.44 -12.91 0.64
N VAL A 43 10.33 -13.52 -0.16
CA VAL A 43 10.38 -13.30 -1.63
C VAL A 43 9.05 -13.64 -2.31
N ASN A 44 8.41 -14.75 -1.92
CA ASN A 44 7.15 -15.18 -2.52
C ASN A 44 5.96 -14.32 -2.07
N ILE A 45 5.95 -13.87 -0.82
CA ILE A 45 4.96 -12.91 -0.30
C ILE A 45 5.10 -11.58 -1.03
N GLU A 46 6.32 -11.02 -1.15
CA GLU A 46 6.56 -9.75 -1.84
C GLU A 46 6.19 -9.80 -3.33
N LYS A 47 6.24 -10.98 -3.95
CA LYS A 47 5.81 -11.20 -5.35
C LYS A 47 4.32 -11.54 -5.49
N GLY A 48 3.57 -11.59 -4.39
CA GLY A 48 2.17 -12.00 -4.36
C GLY A 48 1.92 -13.47 -4.75
N ARG A 49 2.96 -14.31 -4.75
CA ARG A 49 2.86 -15.74 -5.11
C ARG A 49 2.49 -16.62 -3.92
N GLN A 50 2.80 -16.17 -2.71
CA GLN A 50 2.39 -16.81 -1.47
C GLN A 50 1.32 -15.94 -0.82
N HIS A 51 0.24 -16.58 -0.36
CA HIS A 51 -0.89 -15.92 0.28
C HIS A 51 -0.73 -16.02 1.80
N PRO A 52 -0.17 -14.99 2.47
CA PRO A 52 -0.02 -15.03 3.92
C PRO A 52 -1.40 -15.01 4.58
N PRO A 53 -1.62 -15.83 5.63
CA PRO A 53 -2.81 -15.70 6.46
C PRO A 53 -2.82 -14.33 7.19
N LEU A 54 -3.99 -13.86 7.62
CA LEU A 54 -4.14 -12.53 8.22
C LEU A 54 -3.19 -12.26 9.39
N HIS A 55 -2.99 -13.24 10.29
CA HIS A 55 -2.07 -13.08 11.42
C HIS A 55 -0.63 -12.82 10.97
N LEU A 56 -0.21 -13.37 9.82
CA LEU A 56 1.11 -13.12 9.29
C LEU A 56 1.21 -11.73 8.66
N VAL A 57 0.15 -11.23 8.02
CA VAL A 57 0.09 -9.84 7.55
C VAL A 57 0.21 -8.87 8.72
N TRP A 58 -0.45 -9.17 9.84
CA TRP A 58 -0.32 -8.43 11.09
C TRP A 58 1.12 -8.46 11.64
N GLN A 59 1.74 -9.63 11.70
CA GLN A 59 3.15 -9.73 12.15
C GLN A 59 4.10 -8.96 11.23
N LEU A 60 3.81 -8.90 9.93
CA LEU A 60 4.59 -8.13 8.97
C LEU A 60 4.42 -6.62 9.17
N SER A 61 3.22 -6.12 9.51
CA SER A 61 3.04 -4.69 9.84
C SER A 61 3.78 -4.32 11.12
N ASP A 62 3.72 -5.16 12.15
CA ASP A 62 4.48 -4.96 13.38
C ASP A 62 6.00 -4.97 13.14
N ALA A 63 6.50 -5.94 12.37
CA ALA A 63 7.92 -6.06 12.04
C ALA A 63 8.44 -4.91 11.17
N LEU A 64 7.57 -4.33 10.34
CA LEU A 64 7.87 -3.17 9.53
C LEU A 64 7.55 -1.86 10.25
N ASP A 65 7.00 -1.87 11.46
CA ASP A 65 6.66 -0.68 12.25
C ASP A 65 5.83 0.32 11.42
N VAL A 66 4.69 -0.17 10.93
CA VAL A 66 3.67 0.54 10.15
C VAL A 66 2.27 0.07 10.56
N ASP A 67 1.23 0.80 10.19
CA ASP A 67 -0.14 0.34 10.42
C ASP A 67 -0.49 -0.82 9.47
N LEU A 68 -1.37 -1.72 9.90
CA LEU A 68 -1.86 -2.82 9.05
C LEU A 68 -2.45 -2.30 7.73
N PHE A 69 -3.14 -1.18 7.74
CA PHE A 69 -3.75 -0.56 6.56
C PHE A 69 -2.72 -0.10 5.53
N ASP A 70 -1.47 0.19 5.93
CA ASP A 70 -0.39 0.55 5.02
C ASP A 70 0.01 -0.63 4.12
N LEU A 71 -0.22 -1.86 4.57
CA LEU A 71 0.05 -3.08 3.80
C LEU A 71 -1.12 -3.50 2.90
N LEU A 72 -2.31 -2.96 3.10
CA LEU A 72 -3.52 -3.38 2.40
C LEU A 72 -3.83 -2.49 1.19
N PRO A 73 -4.42 -3.05 0.12
CA PRO A 73 -4.97 -2.25 -0.95
C PRO A 73 -6.27 -1.57 -0.49
N THR A 74 -6.43 -0.33 -0.91
CA THR A 74 -7.70 0.38 -0.88
C THR A 74 -8.64 -0.17 -1.96
N LYS A 75 -9.95 0.01 -1.74
CA LYS A 75 -10.96 -0.33 -2.75
C LYS A 75 -10.72 0.38 -4.09
N TYR A 76 -10.16 1.60 -4.07
CA TYR A 76 -9.89 2.38 -5.29
C TYR A 76 -8.73 1.82 -6.11
N GLU A 77 -7.66 1.38 -5.46
CA GLU A 77 -6.53 0.69 -6.12
C GLU A 77 -7.02 -0.59 -6.82
N MET A 78 -7.96 -1.32 -6.22
CA MET A 78 -8.55 -2.54 -6.79
C MET A 78 -9.55 -2.28 -7.92
N MET A 79 -10.21 -1.13 -7.95
CA MET A 79 -11.20 -0.80 -8.99
C MET A 79 -10.58 -0.31 -10.31
N GLY A 80 -9.25 -0.44 -10.50
CA GLY A 80 -8.59 -0.07 -11.74
C GLY A 80 -8.75 1.40 -12.12
N ARG A 81 -8.99 2.28 -11.14
CA ARG A 81 -9.02 3.73 -11.33
C ARG A 81 -7.75 4.32 -10.72
N PRO A 82 -6.61 4.30 -11.43
CA PRO A 82 -5.47 5.11 -11.08
C PRO A 82 -5.94 6.52 -10.78
N VAL A 83 -5.50 7.10 -9.66
CA VAL A 83 -5.73 8.52 -9.36
C VAL A 83 -5.19 9.40 -10.49
N SER A 84 -4.17 8.93 -11.23
CA SER A 84 -3.70 9.58 -12.46
C SER A 84 -4.79 9.75 -13.53
N ASN A 85 -5.75 8.82 -13.63
CA ASN A 85 -6.90 8.96 -14.53
C ASN A 85 -7.96 9.95 -14.01
N LEU A 86 -7.99 10.23 -12.71
CA LEU A 86 -8.81 11.29 -12.12
C LEU A 86 -8.14 12.67 -12.33
N LEU A 87 -6.83 12.77 -12.09
CA LEU A 87 -6.04 14.00 -12.33
C LEU A 87 -6.13 14.44 -13.80
N ASN A 88 -6.00 13.49 -14.74
CA ASN A 88 -6.15 13.79 -16.17
C ASN A 88 -7.55 14.29 -16.53
N LYS A 89 -8.61 13.88 -15.82
CA LYS A 89 -9.98 14.40 -16.03
C LYS A 89 -10.19 15.77 -15.38
N VAL A 90 -9.46 16.10 -14.32
CA VAL A 90 -9.49 17.44 -13.69
C VAL A 90 -8.80 18.47 -14.59
N ASP A 91 -7.74 18.09 -15.30
CA ASP A 91 -7.10 18.97 -16.29
C ASP A 91 -7.97 19.21 -17.54
N VAL A 92 -8.83 18.26 -17.92
CA VAL A 92 -9.71 18.42 -19.10
C VAL A 92 -11.00 19.19 -18.74
N ALA A 93 -11.46 19.15 -17.49
CA ALA A 93 -12.60 19.92 -16.99
C ALA A 93 -12.12 21.14 -16.19
N GLY A 94 -11.53 22.10 -16.91
CA GLY A 94 -10.82 23.24 -16.35
C GLY A 94 -11.54 24.02 -15.24
N SER A 95 -10.86 24.15 -14.11
CA SER A 95 -10.56 25.44 -13.50
C SER A 95 -9.41 25.25 -12.51
N LYS A 96 -8.42 26.16 -12.49
CA LYS A 96 -7.37 26.22 -11.46
C LYS A 96 -7.93 26.15 -10.04
N GLU A 97 -9.18 26.58 -9.85
CA GLU A 97 -9.92 26.53 -8.59
C GLU A 97 -10.24 25.11 -8.12
N SER A 98 -10.52 24.17 -9.02
CA SER A 98 -10.82 22.77 -8.64
C SER A 98 -9.55 22.01 -8.23
N ALA A 99 -8.43 22.26 -8.93
CA ALA A 99 -7.12 21.74 -8.55
C ALA A 99 -6.66 22.35 -7.20
N ASN A 100 -6.88 23.65 -6.98
CA ASN A 100 -6.56 24.30 -5.71
C ASN A 100 -7.45 23.80 -4.55
N LYS A 101 -8.75 23.58 -4.77
CA LYS A 101 -9.64 22.98 -3.75
C LYS A 101 -9.26 21.54 -3.40
N LEU A 102 -8.79 20.75 -4.38
CA LEU A 102 -8.27 19.41 -4.11
C LEU A 102 -6.94 19.45 -3.35
N ALA A 103 -6.04 20.37 -3.72
CA ALA A 103 -4.79 20.60 -2.99
C ALA A 103 -5.05 21.07 -1.55
N GLU A 104 -6.01 21.98 -1.34
CA GLU A 104 -6.46 22.39 0.00
C GLU A 104 -7.09 21.24 0.77
N PHE A 105 -7.96 20.43 0.14
CA PHE A 105 -8.60 19.28 0.81
C PHE A 105 -7.56 18.26 1.28
N ILE A 106 -6.58 17.94 0.42
CA ILE A 106 -5.47 17.04 0.74
C ILE A 106 -4.60 17.65 1.84
N ASN A 107 -4.23 18.93 1.75
CA ASN A 107 -3.36 19.58 2.72
C ASN A 107 -4.04 19.76 4.11
N ILE A 108 -5.36 19.98 4.14
CA ILE A 108 -6.14 20.05 5.40
C ILE A 108 -6.24 18.67 6.05
N HIS A 109 -6.40 17.59 5.27
CA HIS A 109 -6.62 16.25 5.81
C HIS A 109 -5.32 15.47 6.09
N TYR A 110 -4.22 15.75 5.37
CA TYR A 110 -2.91 15.16 5.67
C TYR A 110 -2.19 15.83 6.85
N ASN A 111 -2.39 17.13 7.08
CA ASN A 111 -1.78 17.83 8.23
C ASN A 111 -2.52 17.61 9.57
N LEU A 112 -3.66 16.92 9.59
CA LEU A 112 -4.30 16.47 10.83
C LEU A 112 -3.70 15.15 11.37
N ASN A 113 -2.94 14.41 10.55
CA ASN A 113 -2.34 13.13 10.92
C ASN A 113 -0.84 13.22 11.22
N ASN A 114 -0.19 14.36 10.96
CA ASN A 114 1.24 14.58 11.23
C ASN A 114 1.51 15.52 12.43
N ASP A 115 0.47 15.86 13.21
CA ASP A 115 0.61 16.70 14.42
C ASP A 115 0.02 16.03 15.67
N LYS A 116 -0.04 14.70 15.68
CA LYS A 116 -0.30 13.89 16.89
C LYS A 116 0.63 12.68 16.98
N SER A 117 1.85 12.98 17.45
CA SER A 117 2.73 12.19 18.33
C SER A 117 4.16 12.08 17.81
#